data_AF-A0A1V9ZYR5-F1
#
_entry.id   AF-A0A1V9ZYR5-F1
#
_cell.length_a   1.000
_cell.length_b   1.000
_cell.length_c   1.000
_cell.angle_alpha   90.00
_cell.angle_beta   90.00
_cell.angle_gamma   90.00
#
_symmetry.space_group_name_H-M   'P 1'
#
loop_
_entity.id
_entity.type
_entity.pdbx_description
1 polymer ?
#
loop_
_entity_poly.entity_id
_entity_poly.type
_entity_poly.pdbx_seq_one_letter_code
_entity_poly.pdbx_strand_id
1 'polypeptide(L)' 'MNPRMLYNFLSGAVVPRPIAWVSTMNENGITNLAPFSFFNVVSVNPPILSVTQVFPNPATDKDTSKQPKNVL' A
#
# COMPACT_ATOMS: atom_id res chain seq x y z
N MET A 1 13.10 -4.45 20.30
CA MET A 1 11.70 -4.89 20.09
C MET A 1 11.61 -5.52 18.70
N ASN A 2 10.98 -6.68 18.54
CA ASN A 2 10.91 -7.38 17.23
C ASN A 2 10.07 -6.55 16.22
N PRO A 3 10.55 -6.27 14.99
CA PRO A 3 9.81 -5.49 13.99
C PRO A 3 8.39 -6.01 13.71
N ARG A 4 8.20 -7.33 13.71
CA ARG A 4 6.88 -7.95 13.52
C ARG A 4 5.94 -7.66 14.70
N MET A 5 6.46 -7.65 15.93
CA MET A 5 5.66 -7.28 17.10
C MET A 5 5.27 -5.80 17.04
N LEU A 6 6.17 -4.91 16.64
CA LEU A 6 5.87 -3.49 16.52
C LEU A 6 4.83 -3.24 15.41
N TYR A 7 4.94 -3.92 14.27
CA TYR A 7 3.94 -3.89 13.21
C TYR A 7 2.56 -4.32 13.73
N ASN A 8 2.48 -5.45 14.43
CA ASN A 8 1.21 -5.93 15.00
C ASN A 8 0.64 -4.96 16.03
N PHE A 9 1.49 -4.39 16.89
CA PHE A 9 1.07 -3.43 17.90
C PHE A 9 0.50 -2.15 17.27
N LEU A 10 1.25 -1.51 16.36
CA LEU A 10 0.80 -0.28 15.70
C LEU A 10 -0.43 -0.50 14.82
N SER A 11 -0.46 -1.62 14.08
CA SER A 11 -1.60 -1.96 13.21
C SER A 11 -2.86 -2.31 13.98
N GLY A 12 -2.74 -2.84 15.20
CA GLY A 12 -3.87 -3.08 16.10
C GLY A 12 -4.32 -1.84 16.88
N ALA A 13 -3.40 -0.93 17.19
CA ALA A 13 -3.69 0.30 17.94
C ALA A 13 -4.37 1.39 17.09
N VAL A 14 -4.05 1.47 15.79
CA VAL A 14 -4.62 2.47 14.87
C VAL A 14 -5.79 1.84 14.12
N VAL A 15 -7.01 2.02 14.62
CA VAL A 15 -8.27 1.50 14.05
C VAL A 15 -9.41 2.53 14.21
N PRO A 16 -10.43 2.53 13.32
CA PRO A 16 -10.55 1.78 12.07
C PRO A 16 -9.60 2.30 10.98
N ARG A 17 -9.15 1.43 10.07
CA ARG A 17 -8.29 1.84 8.94
C ARG A 17 -9.06 1.75 7.62
N PRO A 18 -9.16 2.83 6.85
CA PRO A 18 -9.72 2.76 5.51
C PRO A 18 -8.84 1.84 4.64
N ILE A 19 -9.48 1.11 3.72
CA ILE A 19 -8.79 0.22 2.79
C ILE A 19 -8.87 0.84 1.39
N ALA A 20 -7.71 1.17 0.81
CA ALA A 20 -7.60 1.58 -0.57
C ALA A 20 -7.42 0.35 -1.46
N TRP A 21 -8.30 0.18 -2.45
CA TRP A 21 -8.11 -0.77 -3.53
C TRP A 21 -7.40 -0.06 -4.69
N VAL A 22 -6.19 -0.50 -5.01
CA VAL A 22 -5.36 0.13 -6.03
C VAL A 22 -5.21 -0.80 -7.22
N SER A 23 -5.67 -0.34 -8.38
CA SER A 23 -5.43 -0.99 -9.67
C SER A 23 -4.13 -0.49 -10.29
N THR A 24 -3.35 -1.43 -10.82
CA THR A 24 -2.17 -1.14 -11.64
C THR A 24 -2.24 -1.96 -12.93
N MET A 25 -1.65 -1.44 -14.00
CA MET A 25 -1.47 -2.18 -15.24
C MET A 25 0.00 -2.10 -15.63
N ASN A 26 0.59 -3.25 -15.97
CA ASN A 26 1.97 -3.27 -16.46
C ASN A 26 2.05 -2.98 -17.97
N GLU A 27 3.27 -2.85 -18.50
CA GLU A 27 3.52 -2.61 -19.93
C GLU A 27 2.93 -3.69 -20.86
N ASN A 28 2.76 -4.91 -20.36
CA ASN A 28 2.18 -6.02 -21.10
C ASN A 28 0.65 -6.05 -21.03
N GLY A 29 0.00 -5.03 -20.45
CA GLY A 29 -1.44 -4.93 -20.30
C GLY A 29 -2.03 -5.84 -19.21
N ILE A 30 -1.20 -6.47 -18.38
CA ILE A 30 -1.67 -7.29 -17.26
C ILE A 30 -2.11 -6.37 -16.13
N THR A 31 -3.37 -6.49 -15.74
CA THR A 31 -3.96 -5.73 -14.64
C THR A 31 -3.75 -6.44 -13.30
N ASN A 32 -3.41 -5.68 -12.28
CA ASN A 32 -3.30 -6.11 -10.89
C ASN A 32 -4.20 -5.24 -10.00
N LEU A 33 -4.85 -5.86 -9.01
CA LEU A 33 -5.69 -5.17 -8.04
C LEU A 33 -5.29 -5.63 -6.64
N ALA A 34 -4.90 -4.68 -5.78
CA ALA A 34 -4.42 -5.00 -4.44
C ALA A 34 -5.00 -4.06 -3.37
N PRO A 35 -5.36 -4.59 -2.18
CA PRO A 35 -5.80 -3.77 -1.05
C PRO A 35 -4.62 -3.25 -0.22
N PHE A 36 -4.73 -1.99 0.23
CA PHE A 36 -3.76 -1.32 1.10
C PHE A 36 -4.46 -0.65 2.29
N SER A 37 -4.10 -1.05 3.51
CA SER A 37 -4.66 -0.51 4.76
C SER A 37 -3.83 0.62 5.38
N PHE A 38 -2.63 0.88 4.85
CA PHE A 38 -1.80 2.03 5.21
C PHE A 38 -2.10 3.17 4.22
N PHE A 39 -3.32 3.69 4.31
CA PHE A 39 -3.89 4.69 3.41
C PHE A 39 -4.41 5.91 4.19
N ASN A 40 -4.14 7.12 3.70
CA ASN A 40 -4.67 8.36 4.29
C ASN A 40 -4.79 9.50 3.26
N VAL A 41 -5.66 10.47 3.53
CA VAL A 41 -5.74 11.76 2.84
C VAL A 41 -4.66 12.68 3.43
N VAL A 42 -3.78 13.21 2.59
CA VAL A 42 -2.68 14.10 3.01
C VAL A 42 -3.06 15.56 2.81
N SER A 43 -3.73 15.87 1.71
CA SER A 43 -4.22 17.22 1.41
C SER A 43 -5.48 17.14 0.57
N VAL A 44 -6.34 18.15 0.72
CA VAL A 44 -7.54 18.33 -0.10
C VAL A 44 -7.32 19.35 -1.22
N ASN A 45 -6.31 20.23 -1.10
CA ASN A 45 -5.95 21.21 -2.11
C ASN A 45 -4.43 21.46 -2.13
N PRO A 46 -3.69 20.95 -3.12
CA PRO A 46 -4.15 20.00 -4.13
C PRO A 46 -4.57 18.66 -3.49
N PRO A 47 -5.45 17.87 -4.12
CA PRO A 47 -5.86 16.57 -3.59
C PRO A 47 -4.69 15.58 -3.62
N ILE A 48 -4.18 15.20 -2.45
CA ILE A 48 -3.06 14.28 -2.29
C ILE A 48 -3.48 13.13 -1.37
N LEU A 49 -3.24 11.91 -1.83
CA LEU A 49 -3.44 10.68 -1.09
C LEU A 49 -2.09 9.99 -0.85
N SER A 50 -1.95 9.35 0.31
CA SER A 50 -0.80 8.50 0.63
C SER A 50 -1.24 7.05 0.72
N VAL A 51 -0.56 6.17 -0.03
CA VAL A 51 -0.69 4.71 0.05
C VAL A 51 0.71 4.15 0.26
N THR A 52 0.93 3.50 1.40
CA THR A 52 2.24 2.92 1.73
C THR A 52 2.24 1.40 1.57
N GLN A 53 3.27 0.87 0.91
CA GLN A 53 3.51 -0.56 0.82
C GLN A 53 4.41 -0.99 1.99
N VAL A 54 3.96 -1.96 2.79
CA VAL A 54 4.76 -2.53 3.88
C VAL A 54 5.27 -3.90 3.44
N PHE A 55 6.60 -4.07 3.39
CA PHE A 55 7.22 -5.34 3.03
C PHE A 55 7.57 -6.12 4.31
N PRO A 56 6.94 -7.28 4.57
CA PRO A 56 7.29 -8.11 5.72
C PRO A 56 8.63 -8.83 5.54
N ASN A 57 9.17 -8.87 4.31
CA ASN A 57 10.48 -9.42 4.00
C ASN A 57 11.08 -8.60 2.83
N PRO A 58 12.26 -7.97 2.98
CA PRO A 58 12.85 -7.13 1.94
C PRO A 58 13.24 -7.90 0.66
N ALA A 59 13.26 -9.24 0.71
CA ALA A 59 13.58 -10.11 -0.42
C ALA A 59 12.35 -10.57 -1.24
N THR A 60 11.13 -10.40 -0.75
CA THR A 60 9.89 -10.75 -1.49
C THR A 60 9.14 -9.49 -1.84
N ASP A 61 9.53 -8.96 -2.97
CA ASP A 61 8.98 -7.76 -3.57
C ASP A 61 7.63 -8.13 -4.22
N LYS A 62 6.53 -7.57 -3.69
CA LYS A 62 5.15 -7.87 -4.12
C LYS A 62 4.96 -7.29 -5.53
N ASP A 63 4.39 -8.05 -6.48
CA ASP A 63 4.33 -7.70 -7.91
C ASP A 63 3.92 -6.23 -8.21
N THR A 64 3.07 -5.63 -7.38
CA THR A 64 2.67 -4.21 -7.44
C THR A 64 3.81 -3.18 -7.35
N SER A 65 4.99 -3.52 -6.81
CA SER A 65 6.16 -2.62 -6.75
C SER A 65 7.04 -2.65 -8.00
N LYS A 66 6.96 -3.73 -8.81
CA LYS A 66 7.83 -3.96 -9.97
C LYS A 66 7.26 -3.45 -11.29
N GLN A 67 5.98 -3.07 -11.31
CA GLN A 67 5.32 -2.64 -12.53
C GLN A 67 5.54 -1.13 -12.73
N PRO A 68 5.94 -0.67 -13.93
CA PRO A 68 5.90 0.75 -14.28
C PRO A 68 4.46 1.24 -14.15
N LYS A 69 4.24 2.17 -13.22
CA LYS A 69 2.92 2.41 -12.64
C LYS A 69 2.13 3.45 -13.45
N ASN A 70 1.22 2.98 -14.31
CA ASN A 70 -0.04 3.70 -14.51
C ASN A 70 -1.00 3.24 -13.41
N VAL A 71 -1.07 4.03 -12.33
CA VAL A 71 -2.10 3.83 -11.30
C VAL A 71 -3.39 4.42 -11.87
N LEU A 72 -4.36 3.55 -12.15
CA LEU A 72 -5.71 3.94 -12.53
C LEU A 72 -6.55 4.18 -11.28
#